data_AF-T0ZM50-F1
#
_entry.id   AF-T0ZM50-F1
#
_cell.length_a   1.000
_cell.length_b   1.000
_cell.length_c   1.000
_cell.angle_alpha   90.00
_cell.angle_beta   90.00
_cell.angle_gamma   90.00
#
_symmetry.space_group_name_H-M   'P 1'
#
loop_
_entity.id
_entity.type
_entity.pdbx_description
1 polymer ?
#
loop_
_entity_poly.entity_id
_entity_poly.type
_entity_poly.pdbx_seq_one_letter_code
_entity_poly.pdbx_strand_id
1 'polypeptide(L)' 'GIRADRSESTETLPKRIRSAEIERIPYIAVIGDREAGDGTVALRIRGAKGSQAVPVAAGVARIEGAIRGRSFDP' A
#
# COMPACT_ATOMS: atom_id res chain seq x y z
N GLY A 1 0.13 16.56 -0.58
CA GLY A 1 -0.67 15.61 0.23
C GLY A 1 -0.83 14.31 -0.53
N ILE A 2 -0.98 13.19 0.18
CA ILE A 2 -1.21 11.87 -0.40
C ILE A 2 -2.73 11.66 -0.58
N ARG A 3 -3.15 11.14 -1.73
CA ARG A 3 -4.53 10.65 -1.91
C ARG A 3 -4.57 9.21 -1.43
N ALA A 4 -5.35 8.95 -0.39
CA ALA A 4 -5.51 7.64 0.20
C ALA A 4 -6.98 7.35 0.39
N ASP A 5 -7.35 6.09 0.21
CA ASP A 5 -8.68 5.58 0.50
C ASP A 5 -8.56 4.25 1.27
N ARG A 6 -9.55 3.98 2.13
CA ARG A 6 -9.60 2.75 2.91
C ARG A 6 -10.73 1.89 2.37
N SER A 7 -10.41 0.65 2.04
CA SER A 7 -11.45 -0.31 1.65
C SER A 7 -12.39 -0.59 2.84
N GLU A 8 -13.66 -0.19 2.70
CA GLU A 8 -14.74 -0.48 3.66
C GLU A 8 -15.44 -1.83 3.40
N SER A 9 -14.97 -2.57 2.38
CA SER A 9 -15.56 -3.85 1.99
C SER A 9 -15.37 -4.92 3.07
N THR A 10 -16.43 -5.70 3.30
CA THR A 10 -16.45 -6.89 4.18
C THR A 10 -15.86 -8.14 3.50
N GLU A 11 -15.33 -7.99 2.29
CA GLU A 11 -14.67 -9.07 1.56
C GLU A 11 -13.32 -9.48 2.18
N THR A 12 -12.85 -10.67 1.78
CA THR A 12 -11.56 -11.19 2.23
C THR A 12 -10.40 -10.28 1.83
N LEU A 13 -9.34 -10.28 2.64
CA LEU A 13 -8.14 -9.47 2.40
C LEU A 13 -7.56 -9.67 0.98
N PRO A 14 -7.40 -10.91 0.46
CA PRO A 14 -6.89 -11.11 -0.91
C PRO A 14 -7.81 -10.50 -1.98
N LYS A 15 -9.13 -10.54 -1.78
CA LYS A 15 -10.09 -9.98 -2.74
C LYS A 15 -9.97 -8.46 -2.78
N ARG A 16 -9.87 -7.79 -1.61
CA ARG A 16 -9.66 -6.34 -1.53
C ARG A 16 -8.35 -5.90 -2.19
N ILE A 17 -7.27 -6.64 -1.98
CA ILE A 17 -5.98 -6.37 -2.65
C ILE A 17 -6.15 -6.46 -4.17
N ARG A 18 -6.80 -7.52 -4.66
CA ARG A 18 -7.04 -7.70 -6.09
C ARG A 18 -7.93 -6.60 -6.68
N SER A 19 -8.96 -6.15 -5.96
CA SER A 19 -9.80 -5.02 -6.38
C SER A 19 -8.98 -3.74 -6.52
N ALA A 20 -8.13 -3.42 -5.55
CA ALA A 20 -7.24 -2.25 -5.64
C ALA A 20 -6.21 -2.37 -6.79
N GLU A 21 -5.73 -3.59 -7.09
CA GLU A 21 -4.87 -3.84 -8.25
C GLU A 21 -5.63 -3.59 -9.57
N ILE A 22 -6.90 -4.00 -9.66
CA ILE A 22 -7.79 -3.76 -10.82
C ILE A 22 -8.08 -2.28 -11.02
N GLU A 23 -8.31 -1.54 -9.92
CA GLU A 23 -8.50 -0.08 -9.91
C GLU A 23 -7.23 0.71 -10.24
N ARG A 24 -6.11 0.00 -10.49
CA ARG A 24 -4.81 0.56 -10.85
C ARG A 24 -4.23 1.47 -9.76
N ILE A 25 -4.51 1.15 -8.50
CA ILE A 25 -3.92 1.86 -7.36
C ILE A 25 -2.40 1.61 -7.36
N PRO A 26 -1.55 2.66 -7.37
CA PRO A 26 -0.09 2.50 -7.46
C PRO A 26 0.53 1.81 -6.24
N TYR A 27 0.00 2.10 -5.05
CA TYR A 27 0.49 1.61 -3.77
C TYR A 27 -0.67 1.06 -2.95
N ILE A 28 -0.57 -0.19 -2.52
CA ILE A 28 -1.58 -0.84 -1.67
C ILE A 28 -0.94 -1.09 -0.32
N ALA A 29 -1.47 -0.44 0.71
CA ALA A 29 -1.06 -0.60 2.10
C ALA A 29 -1.93 -1.68 2.75
N VAL A 30 -1.35 -2.84 3.05
CA VAL A 30 -2.05 -3.94 3.72
C VAL A 30 -1.66 -3.94 5.19
N ILE A 31 -2.66 -3.78 6.05
CA ILE A 31 -2.49 -3.77 7.51
C ILE A 31 -3.35 -4.90 8.08
N GLY A 32 -2.69 -5.95 8.57
CA GLY A 32 -3.31 -7.00 9.38
C GLY A 32 -3.04 -6.80 10.87
N ASP A 33 -3.40 -7.80 11.66
CA ASP A 33 -3.25 -7.76 13.13
C ASP A 33 -1.77 -7.67 13.55
N ARG A 34 -0.89 -8.36 12.83
CA ARG A 34 0.57 -8.32 13.07
C ARG A 34 1.13 -6.94 12.78
N GLU A 35 0.82 -6.41 11.60
CA GLU A 35 1.31 -5.11 11.15
C GLU A 35 0.82 -3.97 12.06
N ALA A 36 -0.42 -4.06 12.54
CA ALA A 36 -1.00 -3.12 13.49
C ALA A 36 -0.27 -3.12 14.85
N GLY A 37 0.15 -4.30 15.33
CA GLY A 37 0.93 -4.42 16.58
C GLY A 37 2.36 -3.91 16.44
N ASP A 38 2.99 -4.16 15.29
CA ASP A 38 4.40 -3.83 15.04
C ASP A 38 4.60 -2.40 14.50
N GLY A 39 3.52 -1.65 14.23
CA GLY A 39 3.61 -0.33 13.59
C GLY A 39 4.17 -0.38 12.16
N THR A 40 3.96 -1.50 11.48
CA THR A 40 4.42 -1.75 10.11
C THR A 40 3.23 -1.80 9.15
N VAL A 41 3.53 -1.88 7.87
CA VAL A 41 2.56 -2.06 6.79
C VAL A 41 3.19 -2.92 5.71
N ALA A 42 2.43 -3.86 5.17
CA ALA A 42 2.85 -4.60 3.99
C ALA A 42 2.51 -3.77 2.75
N LEU A 43 3.51 -3.08 2.21
CA LEU A 43 3.39 -2.23 1.04
C LEU A 43 3.51 -3.08 -0.22
N ARG A 44 2.49 -3.01 -1.09
CA ARG A 44 2.51 -3.58 -2.43
C ARG A 44 2.58 -2.47 -3.45
N ILE A 45 3.43 -2.65 -4.44
CA ILE A 45 3.63 -1.70 -5.53
C ILE A 45 3.10 -2.33 -6.81
N ARG A 46 2.29 -1.58 -7.56
CA ARG A 46 1.73 -2.06 -8.81
C ARG A 46 2.84 -2.34 -9.82
N GLY A 47 3.00 -3.60 -10.24
CA GLY A 47 4.06 -4.02 -11.16
C GLY A 47 5.26 -4.66 -10.46
N ALA A 48 5.42 -4.45 -9.16
CA ALA A 48 6.37 -5.20 -8.35
C ALA A 48 5.84 -6.60 -8.03
N LYS A 49 6.75 -7.56 -7.91
CA LYS A 49 6.40 -8.89 -7.38
C LYS A 49 6.49 -8.88 -5.85
N GLY A 50 5.36 -9.08 -5.20
CA GLY A 50 5.27 -9.32 -3.76
C GLY A 50 4.88 -8.09 -2.93
N SER A 51 4.97 -8.25 -1.61
CA SER A 51 4.76 -7.21 -0.61
C SER A 51 6.01 -7.08 0.26
N GLN A 52 6.38 -5.86 0.60
CA GLN A 52 7.45 -5.60 1.58
C GLN A 52 6.84 -5.05 2.86
N ALA A 53 7.13 -5.69 3.99
CA ALA A 53 6.79 -5.15 5.30
C ALA A 53 7.76 -4.00 5.60
N VAL A 54 7.22 -2.80 5.80
CA VAL A 54 7.98 -1.59 6.11
C VAL A 54 7.32 -0.85 7.27
N PRO A 55 8.08 -0.12 8.11
CA PRO A 55 7.48 0.81 9.07
C PRO A 55 6.57 1.81 8.36
N VAL A 56 5.45 2.19 9.00
CA VAL A 56 4.47 3.12 8.40
C VAL A 56 5.14 4.42 7.96
N ALA A 57 6.02 4.99 8.78
CA ALA A 57 6.76 6.21 8.45
C ALA A 57 7.62 6.07 7.19
N ALA A 58 8.28 4.93 7.01
CA ALA A 58 9.10 4.65 5.83
C ALA A 58 8.23 4.48 4.57
N GLY A 59 7.07 3.82 4.69
CA GLY A 59 6.10 3.69 3.61
C GLY A 59 5.58 5.05 3.13
N VAL A 60 5.19 5.92 4.07
CA VAL A 60 4.74 7.29 3.77
C VAL A 60 5.85 8.09 3.08
N ALA A 61 7.06 8.10 3.64
CA ALA A 61 8.19 8.83 3.05
C ALA A 61 8.51 8.38 1.61
N ARG A 62 8.41 7.07 1.33
CA ARG A 62 8.59 6.52 -0.02
C ARG A 62 7.53 7.06 -1.00
N ILE A 63 6.26 7.05 -0.60
CA ILE A 63 5.14 7.55 -1.42
C ILE A 63 5.28 9.06 -1.66
N GLU A 64 5.63 9.84 -0.62
CA GLU A 64 5.84 11.28 -0.77
C GLU A 64 7.04 11.62 -1.66
N GLY A 65 8.11 10.82 -1.59
CA GLY A 65 9.25 10.93 -2.50
C GLY A 65 8.84 10.74 -3.95
N ALA A 66 8.09 9.67 -4.24
CA ALA A 66 7.57 9.39 -5.58
C ALA A 66 6.64 10.49 -6.10
N ILE A 67 5.73 11.00 -5.24
CA ILE A 67 4.83 12.11 -5.59
C ILE A 67 5.61 13.38 -5.92
N ARG A 68 6.60 13.75 -5.08
CA ARG A 68 7.45 14.93 -5.33
C ARG A 68 8.27 14.79 -6.59
N GLY A 69 8.82 13.61 -6.84
CA GLY A 69 9.59 13.28 -8.04
C GLY A 69 8.76 13.14 -9.32
N ARG A 70 7.41 13.13 -9.21
CA ARG A 70 6.49 12.80 -10.31
C ARG A 70 6.88 11.51 -11.05
N SER A 71 7.45 10.56 -10.30
CA SER A 71 7.96 9.30 -10.83
C SER A 71 7.21 8.13 -10.20
N PHE A 72 7.06 7.07 -10.98
CA PHE A 72 6.52 5.80 -10.52
C PHE A 72 7.50 4.72 -10.93
N ASP A 73 8.19 4.14 -9.94
CA ASP A 73 9.13 3.04 -10.15
C ASP A 73 8.51 1.78 -9.54
N PRO A 74 8.14 0.78 -10.36
CA PRO A 74 7.55 -0.48 -9.92
C PRO A 74 8.55 -1.35 -9.14
#